data_AF-A0A7R9QD48-F1
#
_entry.id   AF-A0A7R9QD48-F1
#
_cell.length_a   1.000
_cell.length_b   1.000
_cell.length_c   1.000
_cell.angle_alpha   90.00
_cell.angle_beta   90.00
_cell.angle_gamma   90.00
#
_symmetry.space_group_name_H-M   'P 1'
#
loop_
_entity.id
_entity.type
_entity.pdbx_description
1 polymer ?
#
loop_
_entity_poly.entity_id
_entity_poly.type
_entity_poly.pdbx_seq_one_letter_code
_entity_poly.pdbx_strand_id
1 'polypeptide(L)'
;GERGLALSGGQKARLSLARALYHSADIYLLDDPLSAVDTHVAKHIYQKCCIEYLKDKATILVTHQIQFLKDAHQILVLNDGECVAIGSYHQLKERGIDLMAYQRQTDASNDSKAMKRKTSLTSSIASSRSEESEVTDVREPIEADEQEVKAELKMIGTIESSVYMEYIKAGAGPLLITLTILFIITSQILNQESVYWLSLWTNEMSKKPNEVNQTFNLIVYTSLTCGLFVSTLLSTICFYIMCMRSSVNLYNRIFYALLRSPIHLFESSPIGNTLNCRYFYIMCMRSSVNLYNRIFYALLRSPIHLFESSPIGLICRYFYIRAARDIKRMEARSPVYSHVNTTLCGLTSIRAFGAQHMFERQFEVHQNDNTSTFFLFICTSRALGVIADTICIAYLIAIIAYIMTNSDALSLTFLVQWSIKLSATTESYMISVERVLEYTAIKPEAELESTPDLKPPKDWPQMGEIVFKDM
;
A
#
# COMPACT_ATOMS: atom_id res chain seq x y z
N GLY A 1 -3.46 -4.19 -19.04
CA GLY A 1 -3.70 -4.31 -17.59
C GLY A 1 -2.57 -5.04 -16.91
N GLU A 2 -2.36 -4.80 -15.62
CA GLU A 2 -1.36 -5.50 -14.79
C GLU A 2 -1.63 -7.03 -14.88
N ARG A 3 -0.59 -7.84 -15.17
CA ARG A 3 -0.69 -9.30 -15.41
C ARG A 3 -1.67 -9.76 -16.52
N GLY A 4 -2.15 -8.85 -17.35
CA GLY A 4 -3.11 -9.15 -18.42
C GLY A 4 -4.48 -9.61 -17.91
N LEU A 5 -4.94 -9.17 -16.73
CA LEU A 5 -6.21 -9.63 -16.13
C LEU A 5 -7.42 -9.54 -17.07
N ALA A 6 -7.49 -8.50 -17.90
CA ALA A 6 -8.55 -8.33 -18.91
C ALA A 6 -8.49 -9.29 -20.11
N LEU A 7 -7.45 -10.14 -20.21
CA LEU A 7 -7.25 -11.06 -21.34
C LEU A 7 -7.58 -12.50 -20.93
N SER A 8 -8.29 -13.22 -21.81
CA SER A 8 -8.52 -14.66 -21.65
C SER A 8 -7.20 -15.45 -21.72
N GLY A 9 -7.20 -16.70 -21.24
CA GLY A 9 -6.02 -17.57 -21.28
C GLY A 9 -5.45 -17.72 -22.70
N GLY A 10 -6.32 -17.99 -23.68
CA GLY A 10 -5.94 -18.08 -25.09
C GLY A 10 -5.47 -16.75 -25.69
N GLN A 11 -5.98 -15.60 -25.24
CA GLN A 11 -5.47 -14.29 -25.65
C GLN A 11 -4.07 -14.03 -25.09
N LYS A 12 -3.83 -14.34 -23.81
CA LYS A 12 -2.50 -14.24 -23.18
C LYS A 12 -1.48 -15.12 -23.90
N ALA A 13 -1.84 -16.36 -24.21
CA ALA A 13 -0.99 -17.29 -24.96
C ALA A 13 -0.62 -16.72 -26.34
N ARG A 14 -1.61 -16.24 -27.10
CA ARG A 14 -1.39 -15.62 -28.41
C ARG A 14 -0.52 -14.37 -28.35
N LEU A 15 -0.74 -13.48 -27.37
CA LEU A 15 0.08 -12.28 -27.20
C LEU A 15 1.53 -12.64 -26.83
N SER A 16 1.73 -13.63 -25.95
CA SER A 16 3.05 -14.11 -25.58
C SER A 16 3.79 -14.73 -26.78
N LEU A 17 3.08 -15.53 -27.58
CA LEU A 17 3.61 -16.12 -28.81
C LEU A 17 3.97 -15.04 -29.84
N ALA A 18 3.08 -14.08 -30.07
CA ALA A 18 3.32 -12.96 -30.99
C ALA A 18 4.57 -12.16 -30.57
N ARG A 19 4.76 -11.90 -29.27
CA ARG A 19 5.96 -11.25 -28.73
C ARG A 19 7.22 -12.05 -29.02
N ALA A 20 7.18 -13.37 -28.86
CA ALA A 20 8.33 -14.23 -29.18
C ALA A 20 8.66 -14.18 -30.68
N LEU A 21 7.66 -14.33 -31.56
CA LEU A 21 7.83 -14.30 -33.01
C LEU A 21 8.39 -12.95 -33.50
N TYR A 22 7.89 -11.84 -32.94
CA TYR A 22 8.31 -10.49 -33.31
C TYR A 22 9.78 -10.20 -32.98
N HIS A 23 10.32 -10.80 -31.93
CA HIS A 23 11.72 -10.58 -31.51
C HIS A 23 12.76 -11.08 -32.52
N SER A 24 12.37 -11.91 -33.50
CA SER A 24 13.26 -12.39 -34.58
C SER A 24 14.56 -13.04 -34.09
N ALA A 25 14.44 -14.07 -33.26
CA ALA A 25 15.58 -14.83 -32.72
C ALA A 25 16.09 -15.89 -33.70
N ASP A 26 17.25 -16.49 -33.40
CA ASP A 26 17.76 -17.66 -34.13
C ASP A 26 17.19 -18.98 -33.59
N ILE A 27 16.86 -19.02 -32.30
CA ILE A 27 16.33 -20.18 -31.60
C ILE A 27 15.00 -19.80 -30.92
N TYR A 28 13.98 -20.61 -31.16
CA TYR A 28 12.65 -20.46 -30.56
C TYR A 28 12.37 -21.65 -29.63
N LEU A 29 12.11 -21.36 -28.35
CA LEU A 29 11.71 -22.34 -27.35
C LEU A 29 10.24 -22.08 -27.00
N LEU A 30 9.36 -22.99 -27.40
CA LEU A 30 7.92 -22.85 -27.26
C LEU A 30 7.40 -23.92 -26.29
N ASP A 31 7.02 -23.51 -25.08
CA ASP A 31 6.48 -24.39 -24.04
C ASP A 31 4.95 -24.35 -24.04
N ASP A 32 4.35 -25.39 -24.64
CA ASP A 32 2.91 -25.61 -24.83
C ASP A 32 2.06 -24.36 -25.18
N PRO A 33 2.44 -23.60 -26.23
CA PRO A 33 1.83 -22.31 -26.55
C PRO A 33 0.38 -22.40 -27.06
N LEU A 34 -0.12 -23.60 -27.37
CA LEU A 34 -1.43 -23.84 -28.01
C LEU A 34 -2.45 -24.50 -27.06
N SER A 35 -2.10 -24.72 -25.80
CA SER A 35 -2.94 -25.44 -24.82
C SER A 35 -4.25 -24.74 -24.48
N ALA A 36 -4.23 -23.40 -24.42
CA ALA A 36 -5.38 -22.57 -24.01
C ALA A 36 -6.18 -22.04 -25.22
N VAL A 37 -6.00 -22.62 -26.41
CA VAL A 37 -6.56 -22.14 -27.67
C VAL A 37 -7.32 -23.26 -28.37
N ASP A 38 -8.49 -22.95 -28.90
CA ASP A 38 -9.37 -23.90 -29.58
C ASP A 38 -8.67 -24.57 -30.76
N THR A 39 -9.07 -25.80 -31.08
CA THR A 39 -8.36 -26.65 -32.03
C THR A 39 -8.20 -26.01 -33.42
N HIS A 40 -9.22 -25.30 -33.91
CA HIS A 40 -9.15 -24.63 -35.22
C HIS A 40 -8.13 -23.48 -35.22
N VAL A 41 -8.15 -22.64 -34.18
CA VAL A 41 -7.22 -21.51 -34.05
C VAL A 41 -5.81 -22.02 -33.79
N ALA A 42 -5.65 -23.06 -32.97
CA ALA A 42 -4.37 -23.72 -32.72
C ALA A 42 -3.76 -24.28 -34.01
N LYS A 43 -4.56 -24.93 -34.86
CA LYS A 43 -4.12 -25.43 -36.17
C LYS A 43 -3.69 -24.28 -37.10
N HIS A 44 -4.44 -23.19 -37.12
CA HIS A 44 -4.10 -22.01 -37.90
C HIS A 44 -2.76 -21.39 -37.45
N ILE A 45 -2.57 -21.20 -36.13
CA ILE A 45 -1.34 -20.68 -35.54
C ILE A 45 -0.17 -21.62 -35.84
N TYR A 46 -0.35 -22.92 -35.65
CA TYR A 46 0.70 -23.91 -35.92
C TYR A 46 1.16 -23.86 -37.39
N GLN A 47 0.22 -23.83 -38.33
CA GLN A 47 0.54 -23.82 -39.76
C GLN A 47 1.21 -22.51 -40.18
N LYS A 48 0.66 -21.35 -39.78
CA LYS A 48 1.18 -20.05 -40.19
C LYS A 48 2.46 -19.66 -39.46
N CYS A 49 2.55 -19.91 -38.16
CA CYS A 49 3.67 -19.47 -37.35
C CYS A 49 4.77 -20.53 -37.26
N CYS A 50 4.45 -21.77 -36.88
CA CYS A 50 5.46 -22.80 -36.63
C CYS A 50 6.00 -23.42 -37.93
N ILE A 51 5.14 -23.67 -38.92
CA ILE A 51 5.57 -24.29 -40.20
C ILE A 51 6.03 -23.24 -41.21
N GLU A 52 5.22 -22.23 -41.50
CA GLU A 52 5.52 -21.26 -42.55
C GLU A 52 6.54 -20.20 -42.11
N TYR A 53 6.27 -19.46 -41.02
CA TYR A 53 7.13 -18.33 -40.60
C TYR A 53 8.46 -18.78 -39.98
N LEU A 54 8.45 -19.82 -39.15
CA LEU A 54 9.64 -20.34 -38.46
C LEU A 54 10.40 -21.42 -39.25
N LYS A 55 10.09 -21.61 -40.54
CA LYS A 55 10.67 -22.67 -41.38
C LYS A 55 12.20 -22.72 -41.36
N ASP A 56 12.83 -21.55 -41.41
CA ASP A 56 14.29 -21.41 -41.51
C ASP A 56 14.96 -21.13 -40.14
N LYS A 57 14.20 -21.28 -39.03
CA LYS A 57 14.68 -21.01 -37.66
C LYS A 57 14.69 -22.28 -36.82
N ALA A 58 15.63 -22.38 -35.88
CA ALA A 58 15.71 -23.52 -34.98
C ALA A 58 14.56 -23.43 -33.96
N THR A 59 13.57 -24.32 -34.07
CA THR A 59 12.35 -24.27 -33.24
C THR A 59 12.19 -25.55 -32.44
N ILE A 60 12.10 -25.41 -31.11
CA ILE A 60 11.78 -26.50 -30.18
C ILE A 60 10.39 -26.23 -29.62
N LEU A 61 9.45 -27.10 -29.97
CA LEU A 61 8.07 -27.05 -29.48
C LEU A 61 7.84 -28.20 -28.50
N VAL A 62 7.52 -27.86 -27.26
CA VAL A 62 7.02 -28.80 -26.25
C VAL A 62 5.50 -28.73 -26.31
N THR A 63 4.82 -29.86 -26.48
CA THR A 63 3.35 -29.90 -26.47
C THR A 63 2.83 -31.27 -26.06
N HIS A 64 1.68 -31.28 -25.42
CA HIS A 64 0.90 -32.49 -25.16
C HIS A 64 0.00 -32.89 -26.34
N GLN A 65 -0.15 -32.03 -27.35
CA GLN A 65 -1.07 -32.27 -28.46
C GLN A 65 -0.40 -33.09 -29.58
N ILE A 66 -0.66 -34.40 -29.61
CA ILE A 66 -0.07 -35.35 -30.58
C ILE A 66 -0.34 -34.98 -32.04
N GLN A 67 -1.45 -34.27 -32.33
CA GLN A 67 -1.83 -33.88 -33.69
C GLN A 67 -0.75 -33.07 -34.42
N PHE A 68 0.07 -32.30 -33.70
CA PHE A 68 1.15 -31.49 -34.27
C PHE A 68 2.49 -32.23 -34.41
N LEU A 69 2.60 -33.46 -33.88
CA LEU A 69 3.84 -34.23 -33.94
C LEU A 69 4.10 -34.81 -35.33
N LYS A 70 3.07 -34.98 -36.17
CA LYS A 70 3.19 -35.61 -37.50
C LYS A 70 4.06 -34.78 -38.46
N ASP A 71 4.00 -33.46 -38.35
CA ASP A 71 4.71 -32.53 -39.23
C ASP A 71 6.10 -32.16 -38.67
N ALA A 72 6.50 -32.72 -37.53
CA ALA A 72 7.78 -32.44 -36.90
C ALA A 72 8.93 -33.23 -37.54
N HIS A 73 10.06 -32.56 -37.78
CA HIS A 73 11.27 -33.17 -38.34
C HIS A 73 11.88 -34.24 -37.41
N GLN A 74 11.95 -33.95 -36.11
CA GLN A 74 12.41 -34.86 -35.06
C GLN A 74 11.54 -34.68 -33.83
N ILE A 75 11.26 -35.80 -33.18
CA ILE A 75 10.49 -35.88 -31.94
C ILE A 75 11.39 -36.51 -30.89
N LEU A 76 11.45 -35.88 -29.73
CA LEU A 76 12.18 -36.35 -28.55
C LEU A 76 11.15 -36.70 -27.47
N VAL A 77 11.16 -37.95 -27.01
CA VAL A 77 10.26 -38.47 -25.99
C VAL A 77 11.02 -38.55 -24.67
N LEU A 78 10.53 -37.81 -23.67
CA LEU A 78 11.06 -37.82 -22.30
C LEU A 78 10.11 -38.62 -21.39
N ASN A 79 10.68 -39.49 -20.56
CA ASN A 79 9.95 -40.16 -19.48
C ASN A 79 10.77 -40.08 -18.19
N ASP A 80 10.16 -39.60 -17.10
CA ASP A 80 10.79 -39.42 -15.78
C ASP A 80 12.17 -38.72 -15.81
N GLY A 81 12.37 -37.78 -16.75
CA GLY A 81 13.62 -37.01 -16.90
C GLY A 81 14.69 -37.68 -17.77
N GLU A 82 14.44 -38.89 -18.27
CA GLU A 82 15.32 -39.60 -19.19
C GLU A 82 14.80 -39.55 -20.63
N CYS A 83 15.73 -39.46 -21.59
CA CYS A 83 15.41 -39.52 -23.01
C CYS A 83 15.17 -40.97 -23.44
N VAL A 84 13.90 -41.32 -23.68
CA VAL A 84 13.51 -42.68 -24.07
C VAL A 84 13.76 -42.91 -25.55
N ALA A 85 13.43 -41.93 -26.40
CA ALA A 85 13.59 -42.07 -27.84
C ALA A 85 13.69 -40.73 -28.56
N ILE A 86 14.41 -40.76 -29.69
CA ILE A 86 14.55 -39.65 -30.63
C ILE A 86 14.37 -40.20 -32.04
N GLY A 87 13.55 -39.55 -32.85
CA GLY A 87 13.36 -39.91 -34.26
C GLY A 87 12.21 -39.15 -34.92
N SER A 88 12.01 -39.38 -36.22
CA SER A 88 10.80 -38.89 -36.89
C SER A 88 9.55 -39.67 -36.44
N TYR A 89 8.36 -39.14 -36.72
CA TYR A 89 7.09 -39.79 -36.36
C TYR A 89 7.00 -41.24 -36.88
N HIS A 90 7.45 -41.48 -38.11
CA HIS A 90 7.45 -42.82 -38.72
C HIS A 90 8.46 -43.76 -38.03
N GLN A 91 9.67 -43.28 -37.73
CA GLN A 91 10.70 -44.09 -37.06
C GLN A 91 10.28 -44.48 -35.63
N LEU A 92 9.61 -43.59 -34.91
CA LEU A 92 9.12 -43.89 -33.55
C LEU A 92 7.98 -44.90 -33.60
N LYS A 93 7.09 -44.79 -34.58
CA LYS A 93 5.99 -45.74 -34.79
C LYS A 93 6.50 -47.13 -35.17
N GLU A 94 7.52 -47.23 -36.02
CA GLU A 94 8.17 -48.50 -36.41
C GLU A 94 8.90 -49.16 -35.23
N ARG A 95 9.46 -48.37 -34.32
CA ARG A 95 10.07 -48.87 -33.06
C ARG A 95 9.04 -49.34 -32.03
N GLY A 96 7.75 -49.28 -32.33
CA GLY A 96 6.67 -49.71 -31.43
C GLY A 96 6.41 -48.75 -30.27
N ILE A 97 6.91 -47.52 -30.33
CA ILE A 97 6.66 -46.49 -29.32
C ILE A 97 5.30 -45.88 -29.60
N ASP A 98 4.28 -46.33 -28.87
CA ASP A 98 2.94 -45.77 -28.98
C ASP A 98 2.84 -44.45 -28.22
N LEU A 99 3.07 -43.35 -28.94
CA LEU A 99 2.95 -41.98 -28.43
C LEU A 99 1.55 -41.72 -27.82
N MET A 100 0.49 -42.38 -28.30
CA MET A 100 -0.86 -42.25 -27.76
C MET A 100 -1.01 -42.92 -26.39
N ALA A 101 -0.33 -44.06 -26.18
CA ALA A 101 -0.32 -44.75 -24.89
C ALA A 101 0.43 -43.94 -23.82
N TYR A 102 1.53 -43.29 -24.20
CA TYR A 102 2.27 -42.39 -23.31
C TYR A 102 1.43 -41.19 -22.86
N GLN A 103 0.64 -40.59 -23.75
CA GLN A 103 -0.28 -39.50 -23.39
C GLN A 103 -1.34 -39.97 -22.38
N ARG A 104 -1.96 -41.14 -22.61
CA ARG A 104 -2.94 -41.71 -21.67
C ARG A 104 -2.35 -42.00 -20.28
N GLN A 105 -1.09 -42.44 -20.21
CA GLN A 105 -0.38 -42.62 -18.94
C GLN A 105 -0.02 -41.29 -18.26
N THR A 106 0.33 -40.26 -19.02
CA THR A 106 0.62 -38.93 -18.47
C THR A 106 -0.64 -38.24 -17.96
N ASP A 107 -1.76 -38.35 -18.65
CA ASP A 107 -3.04 -37.78 -18.20
C ASP A 107 -3.52 -38.47 -16.91
N ALA A 108 -3.46 -39.80 -16.82
CA ALA A 108 -3.83 -40.55 -15.61
C ALA A 108 -2.89 -40.30 -14.40
N SER A 109 -1.59 -40.09 -14.65
CA SER A 109 -0.61 -39.77 -13.61
C SER A 109 -0.64 -38.30 -13.17
N ASN A 110 -1.01 -37.38 -14.05
CA ASN A 110 -1.23 -35.97 -13.73
C ASN A 110 -2.48 -35.78 -12.88
N ASP A 111 -3.58 -36.49 -13.15
CA ASP A 111 -4.78 -36.43 -12.30
C ASP A 111 -4.50 -36.93 -10.86
N SER A 112 -3.67 -37.96 -10.73
CA SER A 112 -3.29 -38.52 -9.42
C SER A 112 -2.21 -37.69 -8.69
N LYS A 113 -1.29 -37.01 -9.40
CA LYS A 113 -0.35 -36.04 -8.80
C LYS A 113 -1.02 -34.70 -8.49
N ALA A 114 -2.01 -34.25 -9.26
CA ALA A 114 -2.83 -33.08 -8.97
C ALA A 114 -3.67 -33.25 -7.69
N MET A 115 -4.12 -34.47 -7.40
CA MET A 115 -4.77 -34.80 -6.13
C MET A 115 -3.79 -34.75 -4.93
N LYS A 116 -2.51 -35.12 -5.11
CA LYS A 116 -1.48 -35.09 -4.04
C LYS A 116 -0.80 -33.74 -3.83
N ARG A 117 -0.75 -32.85 -4.82
CA ARG A 117 -0.19 -31.49 -4.67
C ARG A 117 -1.14 -30.50 -4.00
N LYS A 118 -2.44 -30.82 -3.88
CA LYS A 118 -3.42 -29.98 -3.19
C LYS A 118 -3.29 -29.98 -1.65
N THR A 119 -2.44 -30.82 -1.06
CA THR A 119 -2.31 -30.96 0.40
C THR A 119 -1.06 -30.31 1.02
N SER A 120 -0.13 -29.74 0.27
CA SER A 120 1.14 -29.27 0.87
C SER A 120 1.69 -27.89 0.47
N LEU A 121 1.06 -27.13 -0.44
CA LEU A 121 1.45 -25.74 -0.68
C LEU A 121 0.22 -24.88 -0.99
N THR A 122 -0.17 -24.05 -0.01
CA THR A 122 -0.87 -22.77 -0.16
C THR A 122 -2.04 -22.69 -1.15
N SER A 123 -3.24 -22.62 -0.57
CA SER A 123 -4.48 -22.18 -1.22
C SER A 123 -4.35 -20.83 -1.92
N SER A 124 -4.17 -20.82 -3.23
CA SER A 124 -4.68 -19.75 -4.11
C SER A 124 -4.59 -20.17 -5.58
N ILE A 125 -5.73 -20.04 -6.29
CA ILE A 125 -5.84 -19.91 -7.76
C ILE A 125 -5.66 -21.22 -8.55
N ALA A 126 -6.76 -21.96 -8.71
CA ALA A 126 -7.08 -22.72 -9.93
C ALA A 126 -8.45 -23.42 -9.77
N SER A 127 -9.53 -22.69 -10.01
CA SER A 127 -10.84 -23.28 -10.33
C SER A 127 -11.56 -22.39 -11.34
N SER A 128 -11.19 -22.54 -12.59
CA SER A 128 -11.99 -22.10 -13.73
C SER A 128 -11.61 -22.99 -14.92
N ARG A 129 -12.17 -24.20 -14.90
CA ARG A 129 -12.28 -25.04 -16.08
C ARG A 129 -13.78 -25.27 -16.24
N SER A 130 -14.38 -24.52 -17.14
CA SER A 130 -15.76 -24.73 -17.57
C SER A 130 -15.76 -24.71 -19.09
N GLU A 131 -16.49 -25.69 -19.61
CA GLU A 131 -16.60 -26.11 -21.00
C GLU A 131 -17.14 -25.00 -21.89
N GLU A 132 -16.63 -24.95 -23.13
CA GLU A 132 -17.22 -24.17 -24.21
C GLU A 132 -18.57 -24.77 -24.62
N SER A 133 -19.57 -23.92 -24.77
CA SER A 133 -20.74 -24.20 -25.58
C SER A 133 -21.03 -22.95 -26.40
N GLU A 134 -21.11 -23.15 -27.72
CA GLU A 134 -21.43 -22.13 -28.72
C GLU A 134 -22.78 -21.48 -28.41
N VAL A 135 -22.80 -20.15 -28.23
CA VAL A 135 -24.02 -19.34 -28.32
C VAL A 135 -23.75 -18.19 -29.26
N THR A 136 -24.66 -18.07 -30.23
CA THR A 136 -24.66 -17.16 -31.37
C THR A 136 -24.75 -15.71 -30.91
N ASP A 137 -23.89 -14.88 -31.50
CA ASP A 137 -23.67 -13.47 -31.19
C ASP A 137 -24.87 -12.61 -31.62
N VAL A 138 -25.61 -12.06 -30.64
CA VAL A 138 -26.42 -10.84 -30.83
C VAL A 138 -26.09 -9.92 -29.67
N ARG A 139 -25.00 -9.16 -29.81
CA ARG A 139 -24.69 -8.03 -28.93
C ARG A 139 -25.33 -6.76 -29.47
N GLU A 140 -26.31 -6.23 -28.73
CA GLU A 140 -26.57 -4.79 -28.73
C GLU A 140 -25.34 -4.05 -28.15
N PRO A 141 -25.03 -2.84 -28.65
CA PRO A 141 -23.82 -2.13 -28.28
C PRO A 141 -23.94 -1.60 -26.85
N ILE A 142 -23.32 -2.30 -25.90
CA ILE A 142 -23.02 -1.74 -24.58
C ILE A 142 -21.99 -0.63 -24.81
N GLU A 143 -22.39 0.60 -24.49
CA GLU A 143 -21.55 1.80 -24.53
C GLU A 143 -20.20 1.49 -23.86
N ALA A 144 -19.14 1.69 -24.65
CA ALA A 144 -17.77 1.62 -24.19
C ALA A 144 -17.52 2.75 -23.18
N ASP A 145 -17.78 2.48 -21.91
CA ASP A 145 -17.19 3.26 -20.84
C ASP A 145 -15.71 2.85 -20.77
N GLU A 146 -14.87 3.53 -21.56
CA GLU A 146 -13.42 3.53 -21.44
C GLU A 146 -13.04 4.07 -20.05
N GLN A 147 -13.25 3.27 -19.01
CA GLN A 147 -12.65 3.54 -17.70
C GLN A 147 -11.19 3.09 -17.76
N GLU A 148 -10.37 4.01 -18.27
CA GLU A 148 -8.95 4.09 -17.94
C GLU A 148 -8.73 3.74 -16.47
N VAL A 149 -7.68 2.95 -16.22
CA VAL A 149 -7.08 2.71 -14.91
C VAL A 149 -7.15 4.01 -14.11
N LYS A 150 -8.09 4.10 -13.15
CA LYS A 150 -8.28 5.30 -12.33
C LYS A 150 -6.97 5.61 -11.64
N ALA A 151 -6.17 6.47 -12.28
CA ALA A 151 -5.00 7.08 -11.71
C ALA A 151 -5.48 7.72 -10.41
N GLU A 152 -4.86 7.31 -9.30
CA GLU A 152 -5.17 7.68 -7.93
C GLU A 152 -6.00 8.98 -7.86
N LEU A 153 -7.29 8.88 -7.52
CA LEU A 153 -8.15 10.04 -7.31
C LEU A 153 -7.53 10.88 -6.18
N LYS A 154 -6.67 11.81 -6.55
CA LYS A 154 -6.03 12.76 -5.65
C LYS A 154 -7.12 13.74 -5.21
N MET A 155 -7.67 13.54 -4.01
CA MET A 155 -8.53 14.57 -3.41
C MET A 155 -7.72 15.85 -3.18
N ILE A 156 -8.11 16.92 -3.88
CA ILE A 156 -7.54 18.26 -3.77
C ILE A 156 -8.22 18.95 -2.57
N GLY A 157 -7.53 19.14 -1.45
CA GLY A 157 -8.16 19.72 -0.26
C GLY A 157 -7.31 19.72 1.01
N THR A 158 -7.74 20.49 2.00
CA THR A 158 -7.29 20.42 3.41
C THR A 158 -7.90 19.23 4.10
N ILE A 159 -7.13 18.55 4.96
CA ILE A 159 -7.63 17.41 5.74
C ILE A 159 -8.77 17.90 6.61
N GLU A 160 -9.93 17.29 6.45
CA GLU A 160 -11.09 17.63 7.26
C GLU A 160 -10.84 17.28 8.74
N SER A 161 -11.36 18.11 9.65
CA SER A 161 -11.27 17.82 11.08
C SER A 161 -12.01 16.53 11.48
N SER A 162 -12.90 16.03 10.62
CA SER A 162 -13.59 14.74 10.75
C SER A 162 -12.58 13.58 10.81
N VAL A 163 -11.53 13.59 9.99
CA VAL A 163 -10.49 12.56 9.92
C VAL A 163 -9.76 12.38 11.26
N TYR A 164 -9.43 13.49 11.93
CA TYR A 164 -8.81 13.46 13.26
C TYR A 164 -9.73 12.83 14.30
N MET A 165 -11.03 13.15 14.23
CA MET A 165 -12.02 12.62 15.16
C MET A 165 -12.27 11.13 14.93
N GLU A 166 -12.34 10.70 13.67
CA GLU A 166 -12.48 9.28 13.32
C GLU A 166 -11.25 8.47 13.74
N TYR A 167 -10.05 9.02 13.58
CA TYR A 167 -8.82 8.38 14.05
C TYR A 167 -8.84 8.13 15.56
N ILE A 168 -9.17 9.14 16.36
CA ILE A 168 -9.21 9.02 17.83
C ILE A 168 -10.34 8.08 18.26
N LYS A 169 -11.52 8.18 17.65
CA LYS A 169 -12.66 7.29 17.93
C LYS A 169 -12.39 5.84 17.52
N ALA A 170 -11.50 5.60 16.56
CA ALA A 170 -11.17 4.24 16.12
C ALA A 170 -10.47 3.42 17.22
N GLY A 171 -9.68 4.03 18.11
CA GLY A 171 -8.94 3.30 19.15
C GLY A 171 -9.46 3.39 20.57
N ALA A 172 -10.37 4.33 20.85
CA ALA A 172 -10.70 4.67 22.21
C ALA A 172 -12.19 4.94 22.42
N GLY A 173 -12.74 4.30 23.47
CA GLY A 173 -14.03 4.68 24.02
C GLY A 173 -13.95 6.06 24.70
N PRO A 174 -15.11 6.69 24.95
CA PRO A 174 -15.17 8.05 25.52
C PRO A 174 -14.40 8.17 26.84
N LEU A 175 -14.43 7.12 27.68
CA LEU A 175 -13.74 7.09 28.96
C LEU A 175 -12.21 7.18 28.86
N LEU A 176 -11.59 6.50 27.88
CA LEU A 176 -10.13 6.56 27.71
C LEU A 176 -9.70 7.92 27.15
N ILE A 177 -10.51 8.50 26.27
CA ILE A 177 -10.27 9.83 25.70
C ILE A 177 -10.33 10.89 26.81
N THR A 178 -11.39 10.89 27.62
CA THR A 178 -11.56 11.86 28.71
C THR A 178 -10.44 11.74 29.75
N LEU A 179 -10.08 10.51 30.13
CA LEU A 179 -8.99 10.25 31.08
C LEU A 179 -7.61 10.68 30.53
N THR A 180 -7.36 10.47 29.24
CA THR A 180 -6.11 10.95 28.59
C THR A 180 -6.04 12.47 28.59
N ILE A 181 -7.13 13.15 28.24
CA ILE A 181 -7.22 14.62 28.26
C ILE A 181 -7.01 15.14 29.69
N LEU A 182 -7.63 14.50 30.69
CA LEU A 182 -7.49 14.87 32.09
C LEU A 182 -6.04 14.76 32.57
N PHE A 183 -5.35 13.64 32.31
CA PHE A 183 -3.94 13.51 32.69
C PHE A 183 -3.02 14.48 31.97
N ILE A 184 -3.31 14.82 30.71
CA ILE A 184 -2.58 15.87 30.01
C ILE A 184 -2.78 17.20 30.72
N ILE A 185 -4.03 17.62 30.99
CA ILE A 185 -4.32 18.90 31.67
C ILE A 185 -3.68 18.94 33.06
N THR A 186 -3.79 17.88 33.86
CA THR A 186 -3.16 17.79 35.18
C THR A 186 -1.64 17.93 35.10
N SER A 187 -1.00 17.27 34.13
CA SER A 187 0.45 17.40 33.93
C SER A 187 0.85 18.84 33.58
N GLN A 188 0.02 19.56 32.83
CA GLN A 188 0.27 20.94 32.44
C GLN A 188 0.11 21.91 33.61
N ILE A 189 -0.93 21.73 34.41
CA ILE A 189 -1.15 22.52 35.63
C ILE A 189 0.03 22.32 36.59
N LEU A 190 0.44 21.07 36.84
CA LEU A 190 1.58 20.76 37.72
C LEU A 190 2.89 21.36 37.20
N ASN A 191 3.09 21.38 35.88
CA ASN A 191 4.25 22.02 35.28
C ASN A 191 4.25 23.53 35.49
N GLN A 192 3.11 24.19 35.27
CA GLN A 192 2.97 25.64 35.48
C GLN A 192 3.13 26.02 36.96
N GLU A 193 2.54 25.25 37.87
CA GLU A 193 2.66 25.43 39.32
C GLU A 193 4.09 25.21 39.81
N SER A 194 4.80 24.20 39.29
CA SER A 194 6.22 23.96 39.62
C SER A 194 7.11 25.16 39.25
N VAL A 195 6.90 25.74 38.05
CA VAL A 195 7.64 26.92 37.58
C VAL A 195 7.27 28.18 38.37
N TYR A 196 5.98 28.39 38.65
CA TYR A 196 5.50 29.51 39.45
C TYR A 196 6.04 29.45 40.88
N TRP A 197 6.00 28.27 41.51
CA TRP A 197 6.55 28.04 42.85
C TRP A 197 8.06 28.32 42.91
N LEU A 198 8.82 27.88 41.90
CA LEU A 198 10.24 28.18 41.80
C LEU A 198 10.50 29.69 41.68
N SER A 199 9.67 30.42 40.92
CA SER A 199 9.77 31.88 40.81
C SER A 199 9.48 32.59 42.15
N LEU A 200 8.44 32.17 42.87
CA LEU A 200 8.14 32.69 44.20
C LEU A 200 9.28 32.41 45.18
N TRP A 201 9.77 31.18 45.22
CA TRP A 201 10.88 30.77 46.08
C TRP A 201 12.15 31.58 45.80
N THR A 202 12.47 31.82 44.52
CA THR A 202 13.64 32.62 44.12
C THR A 202 13.50 34.09 44.53
N ASN A 203 12.30 34.65 44.38
CA ASN A 203 12.02 36.04 44.78
C ASN A 203 12.06 36.25 46.30
N GLU A 204 11.53 35.31 47.07
CA GLU A 204 11.61 35.32 48.54
C GLU A 204 13.05 35.18 49.02
N MET A 205 13.81 34.27 48.42
CA MET A 205 15.24 34.09 48.71
C MET A 205 16.05 35.37 48.42
N SER A 206 15.70 36.09 47.34
CA SER A 206 16.35 37.36 46.99
C SER A 206 16.03 38.51 47.95
N LYS A 207 14.83 38.53 48.54
CA LYS A 207 14.41 39.62 49.45
C LYS A 207 14.79 39.36 50.92
N LYS A 208 14.78 38.10 51.36
CA LYS A 208 15.00 37.71 52.77
C LYS A 208 15.71 36.35 52.90
N PRO A 209 17.05 36.29 52.76
CA PRO A 209 17.77 35.02 52.72
C PRO A 209 17.75 34.22 54.04
N ASN A 210 17.55 34.87 55.20
CA ASN A 210 17.69 34.24 56.53
C ASN A 210 16.36 33.79 57.16
N GLU A 211 15.20 34.19 56.61
CA GLU A 211 13.87 33.87 57.16
C GLU A 211 13.13 32.77 56.36
N VAL A 212 13.69 32.32 55.23
CA VAL A 212 13.04 31.35 54.34
C VAL A 212 13.27 29.92 54.83
N ASN A 213 12.18 29.20 55.09
CA ASN A 213 12.21 27.77 55.39
C ASN A 213 12.58 26.96 54.13
N GLN A 214 13.88 26.80 53.90
CA GLN A 214 14.44 26.09 52.75
C GLN A 214 13.92 24.65 52.65
N THR A 215 13.83 23.95 53.78
CA THR A 215 13.35 22.56 53.83
C THR A 215 11.90 22.44 53.36
N PHE A 216 11.03 23.39 53.73
CA PHE A 216 9.62 23.37 53.32
C PHE A 216 9.47 23.64 51.82
N ASN A 217 10.12 24.68 51.30
CA ASN A 217 10.05 25.02 49.88
C ASN A 217 10.65 23.91 48.99
N LEU A 218 11.71 23.25 49.45
CA LEU A 218 12.31 22.10 48.78
C LEU A 218 11.36 20.90 48.74
N ILE A 219 10.67 20.60 49.85
CA ILE A 219 9.68 19.50 49.92
C ILE A 219 8.52 19.76 48.96
N VAL A 220 7.97 20.98 48.93
CA VAL A 220 6.86 21.36 48.03
C VAL A 220 7.30 21.31 46.57
N TYR A 221 8.47 21.84 46.24
CA TYR A 221 8.99 21.77 44.87
C TYR A 221 9.24 20.33 44.41
N THR A 222 9.81 19.50 45.29
CA THR A 222 10.08 18.07 45.01
C THR A 222 8.78 17.29 44.84
N SER A 223 7.75 17.56 45.64
CA SER A 223 6.45 16.88 45.52
C SER A 223 5.72 17.28 44.24
N LEU A 224 5.72 18.56 43.86
CA LEU A 224 5.18 19.04 42.58
C LEU A 224 5.91 18.42 41.38
N THR A 225 7.24 18.34 41.44
CA THR A 225 8.06 17.75 40.38
C THR A 225 7.84 16.24 40.26
N CYS A 226 7.69 15.54 41.38
CA CYS A 226 7.36 14.12 41.40
C CYS A 226 5.95 13.87 40.84
N GLY A 227 4.96 14.68 41.24
CA GLY A 227 3.61 14.63 40.70
C GLY A 227 3.57 14.88 39.19
N LEU A 228 4.34 15.86 38.70
CA LEU A 228 4.50 16.14 37.27
C LEU A 228 5.05 14.92 36.51
N PHE A 229 6.10 14.28 37.04
CA PHE A 229 6.70 13.09 36.43
C PHE A 229 5.69 11.95 36.33
N VAL A 230 4.97 11.65 37.41
CA VAL A 230 3.96 10.58 37.45
C VAL A 230 2.81 10.87 36.49
N SER A 231 2.28 12.09 36.52
CA SER A 231 1.16 12.50 35.67
C SER A 231 1.55 12.47 34.18
N THR A 232 2.77 12.91 33.84
CA THR A 232 3.29 12.88 32.46
C THR A 232 3.54 11.46 31.97
N LEU A 233 4.05 10.59 32.84
CA LEU A 233 4.23 9.17 32.51
C LEU A 233 2.87 8.52 32.23
N LEU A 234 1.89 8.78 33.08
CA LEU A 234 0.54 8.22 32.93
C LEU A 234 -0.16 8.76 31.67
N SER A 235 -0.05 10.06 31.37
CA SER A 235 -0.58 10.62 30.13
C SER A 235 0.08 10.01 28.90
N THR A 236 1.40 9.80 28.93
CA THR A 236 2.15 9.17 27.83
C THR A 236 1.68 7.73 27.60
N ILE A 237 1.52 6.95 28.67
CA ILE A 237 1.07 5.55 28.59
C ILE A 237 -0.37 5.49 28.05
N CYS A 238 -1.30 6.28 28.60
CA CYS A 238 -2.68 6.33 28.14
C CYS A 238 -2.78 6.72 26.66
N PHE A 239 -2.04 7.75 26.25
CA PHE A 239 -2.00 8.20 24.87
C PHE A 239 -1.38 7.15 23.93
N TYR A 240 -0.31 6.49 24.35
CA TYR A 240 0.30 5.39 23.58
C TYR A 240 -0.69 4.23 23.39
N ILE A 241 -1.38 3.81 24.44
CA ILE A 241 -2.41 2.76 24.37
C ILE A 241 -3.54 3.18 23.41
N MET A 242 -4.00 4.43 23.49
CA MET A 242 -5.02 5.00 22.60
C MET A 242 -4.61 4.89 21.13
N CYS A 243 -3.37 5.25 20.82
CA CYS A 243 -2.83 5.25 19.47
C CYS A 243 -2.57 3.84 18.93
N MET A 244 -2.05 2.94 19.77
CA MET A 244 -1.86 1.53 19.43
C MET A 244 -3.20 0.87 19.07
N ARG A 245 -4.23 1.07 19.90
CA ARG A 245 -5.57 0.55 19.63
C ARG A 245 -6.16 1.14 18.35
N SER A 246 -5.98 2.44 18.12
CA SER A 246 -6.45 3.12 16.90
C SER A 246 -5.81 2.49 15.67
N SER A 247 -4.49 2.33 15.67
CA SER A 247 -3.73 1.75 14.56
C SER A 247 -4.13 0.30 14.26
N VAL A 248 -4.32 -0.54 15.30
CA VAL A 248 -4.75 -1.94 15.13
C VAL A 248 -6.18 -2.03 14.62
N ASN A 249 -7.11 -1.25 15.19
CA ASN A 249 -8.51 -1.27 14.79
C ASN A 249 -8.68 -0.76 13.35
N LEU A 250 -7.96 0.30 12.99
CA LEU A 250 -7.99 0.84 11.65
C LEU A 250 -7.40 -0.14 10.63
N TYR A 251 -6.29 -0.82 10.97
CA TYR A 251 -5.73 -1.89 10.14
C TYR A 251 -6.73 -3.04 9.95
N ASN A 252 -7.40 -3.50 11.01
CA ASN A 252 -8.41 -4.56 10.94
C ASN A 252 -9.61 -4.14 10.06
N ARG A 253 -10.03 -2.87 10.12
CA ARG A 253 -11.09 -2.33 9.26
C ARG A 253 -10.70 -2.35 7.79
N ILE A 254 -9.50 -1.88 7.43
CA ILE A 254 -9.01 -1.96 6.04
C ILE A 254 -8.94 -3.41 5.59
N PHE A 255 -8.38 -4.29 6.43
CA PHE A 255 -8.23 -5.70 6.10
C PHE A 255 -9.58 -6.35 5.80
N TYR A 256 -10.58 -6.10 6.65
CA TYR A 256 -11.95 -6.58 6.43
C TYR A 256 -12.60 -5.95 5.19
N ALA A 257 -12.44 -4.63 4.98
CA ALA A 257 -12.98 -3.93 3.83
C ALA A 257 -12.39 -4.45 2.51
N LEU A 258 -11.07 -4.71 2.47
CA LEU A 258 -10.40 -5.31 1.31
C LEU A 258 -10.89 -6.74 1.05
N LEU A 259 -11.00 -7.57 2.09
CA LEU A 259 -11.51 -8.94 1.94
C LEU A 259 -12.95 -8.99 1.42
N ARG A 260 -13.76 -7.99 1.77
CA ARG A 260 -15.16 -7.86 1.34
C ARG A 260 -15.29 -7.06 0.05
N SER A 261 -14.21 -6.58 -0.55
CA SER A 261 -14.29 -5.77 -1.77
C SER A 261 -14.39 -6.65 -3.03
N PRO A 262 -15.09 -6.18 -4.08
CA PRO A 262 -15.29 -6.96 -5.28
C PRO A 262 -13.99 -7.26 -6.02
N ILE A 263 -13.91 -8.45 -6.65
CA ILE A 263 -12.72 -8.86 -7.42
C ILE A 263 -12.31 -7.82 -8.47
N HIS A 264 -13.29 -7.14 -9.07
CA HIS A 264 -13.08 -6.08 -10.06
C HIS A 264 -12.14 -4.96 -9.56
N LEU A 265 -12.25 -4.59 -8.27
CA LEU A 265 -11.38 -3.56 -7.68
C LEU A 265 -9.91 -3.99 -7.66
N PHE A 266 -9.64 -5.28 -7.45
CA PHE A 266 -8.29 -5.83 -7.48
C PHE A 266 -7.72 -5.95 -8.89
N GLU A 267 -8.59 -6.03 -9.90
CA GLU A 267 -8.17 -6.02 -11.31
C GLU A 267 -7.86 -4.61 -11.82
N SER A 268 -8.61 -3.62 -11.34
CA SER A 268 -8.43 -2.21 -11.72
C SER A 268 -7.31 -1.51 -10.95
N SER A 269 -6.99 -1.96 -9.74
CA SER A 269 -6.06 -1.26 -8.82
C SER A 269 -4.65 -1.87 -8.85
N PRO A 270 -3.58 -1.05 -8.98
CA PRO A 270 -2.21 -1.54 -8.93
C PRO A 270 -1.87 -2.25 -7.63
N ILE A 271 -1.22 -3.41 -7.70
CA ILE A 271 -0.81 -4.22 -6.53
C ILE A 271 0.07 -3.42 -5.55
N GLY A 272 0.84 -2.45 -6.07
CA GLY A 272 1.68 -1.55 -5.29
C GLY A 272 0.91 -0.72 -4.25
N ASN A 273 -0.37 -0.42 -4.50
CA ASN A 273 -1.20 0.37 -3.59
C ASN A 273 -1.65 -0.46 -2.37
N THR A 274 -2.00 -1.73 -2.59
CA THR A 274 -2.37 -2.67 -1.52
C THR A 274 -1.15 -3.05 -0.67
N LEU A 275 0.04 -3.16 -1.27
CA LEU A 275 1.28 -3.45 -0.53
C LEU A 275 1.69 -2.28 0.39
N ASN A 276 1.32 -1.05 0.03
CA ASN A 276 1.59 0.15 0.80
C ASN A 276 0.85 0.16 2.16
N CYS A 277 -0.19 -0.66 2.36
CA CYS A 277 -0.96 -0.82 3.62
C CYS A 277 -0.09 -1.10 4.86
N ARG A 278 1.00 -1.85 4.71
CA ARG A 278 1.94 -2.09 5.83
C ARG A 278 2.78 -0.85 6.17
N TYR A 279 3.08 -0.02 5.18
CA TYR A 279 3.72 1.28 5.37
C TYR A 279 2.77 2.28 6.04
N PHE A 280 1.47 2.23 5.72
CA PHE A 280 0.43 3.03 6.38
C PHE A 280 0.37 2.78 7.90
N TYR A 281 0.51 1.53 8.37
CA TYR A 281 0.57 1.22 9.81
C TYR A 281 1.75 1.92 10.53
N ILE A 282 2.96 1.88 9.93
CA ILE A 282 4.16 2.54 10.45
C ILE A 282 3.98 4.07 10.44
N MET A 283 3.33 4.61 9.41
CA MET A 283 3.02 6.04 9.31
C MET A 283 1.95 6.47 10.34
N CYS A 284 0.95 5.65 10.63
CA CYS A 284 -0.07 5.93 11.67
C CYS A 284 0.54 5.93 13.08
N MET A 285 1.45 5.00 13.36
CA MET A 285 2.26 5.03 14.60
C MET A 285 3.11 6.30 14.70
N ARG A 286 3.79 6.70 13.61
CA ARG A 286 4.55 7.96 13.59
C ARG A 286 3.64 9.19 13.73
N SER A 287 2.44 9.18 13.14
CA SER A 287 1.42 10.23 13.30
C SER A 287 1.07 10.43 14.76
N SER A 288 0.89 9.32 15.47
CA SER A 288 0.50 9.28 16.88
C SER A 288 1.54 9.93 17.79
N VAL A 289 2.81 9.56 17.64
CA VAL A 289 3.90 10.16 18.43
C VAL A 289 4.00 11.67 18.20
N ASN A 290 3.80 12.13 16.97
CA ASN A 290 3.79 13.56 16.67
C ASN A 290 2.54 14.27 17.22
N LEU A 291 1.37 13.62 17.22
CA LEU A 291 0.14 14.16 17.82
C LEU A 291 0.27 14.32 19.34
N TYR A 292 0.92 13.37 20.03
CA TYR A 292 1.24 13.49 21.45
C TYR A 292 2.08 14.74 21.73
N ASN A 293 3.18 14.87 21.00
CA ASN A 293 4.09 16.00 21.15
C ASN A 293 3.33 17.31 20.86
N ARG A 294 2.45 17.34 19.85
CA ARG A 294 1.64 18.52 19.53
C ARG A 294 0.70 18.93 20.66
N ILE A 295 -0.04 17.98 21.24
CA ILE A 295 -0.96 18.26 22.35
C ILE A 295 -0.18 18.67 23.60
N PHE A 296 0.92 17.97 23.89
CA PHE A 296 1.78 18.25 25.03
C PHE A 296 2.44 19.64 24.96
N TYR A 297 2.90 20.06 23.78
CA TYR A 297 3.54 21.37 23.59
C TYR A 297 2.54 22.51 23.36
N ALA A 298 1.38 22.26 22.74
CA ALA A 298 0.33 23.26 22.57
C ALA A 298 -0.14 23.79 23.93
N LEU A 299 -0.32 22.92 24.93
CA LEU A 299 -0.78 23.31 26.26
C LEU A 299 0.32 23.93 27.16
N LEU A 300 1.59 23.78 26.79
CA LEU A 300 2.74 24.10 27.66
C LEU A 300 3.09 25.60 27.72
N ARG A 301 2.47 26.50 26.94
CA ARG A 301 2.71 27.95 27.08
C ARG A 301 1.70 28.84 26.36
N SER A 302 0.92 29.61 27.13
CA SER A 302 -0.08 30.56 26.62
C SER A 302 0.44 31.68 25.70
N PRO A 303 1.74 32.06 25.62
CA PRO A 303 2.18 33.03 24.63
C PRO A 303 2.48 32.44 23.24
N ILE A 304 2.59 31.11 23.09
CA ILE A 304 2.85 30.44 21.79
C ILE A 304 1.59 30.47 20.90
N HIS A 305 0.41 30.39 21.51
CA HIS A 305 -0.87 30.51 20.81
C HIS A 305 -1.10 31.90 20.20
N LEU A 306 -0.53 32.96 20.78
CA LEU A 306 -0.61 34.32 20.23
C LEU A 306 0.12 34.43 18.87
N PHE A 307 1.20 33.67 18.65
CA PHE A 307 1.88 33.66 17.35
C PHE A 307 1.18 32.76 16.33
N GLU A 308 0.72 31.57 16.72
CA GLU A 308 -0.04 30.70 15.80
C GLU A 308 -1.38 31.30 15.37
N SER A 309 -2.03 32.09 16.23
CA SER A 309 -3.23 32.87 15.90
C SER A 309 -2.95 34.23 15.26
N SER A 310 -1.67 34.65 15.22
CA SER A 310 -1.30 35.87 14.51
C SER A 310 -1.53 35.70 13.01
N PRO A 311 -1.93 36.77 12.30
CA PRO A 311 -2.14 36.72 10.85
C PRO A 311 -0.86 36.27 10.11
N ILE A 312 0.32 36.65 10.60
CA ILE A 312 1.62 36.26 10.04
C ILE A 312 1.86 34.74 10.20
N GLY A 313 1.58 34.19 11.39
CA GLY A 313 1.68 32.76 11.66
C GLY A 313 0.72 31.93 10.81
N LEU A 314 -0.52 32.40 10.64
CA LEU A 314 -1.53 31.75 9.78
C LEU A 314 -1.14 31.77 8.31
N ILE A 315 -0.59 32.89 7.80
CA ILE A 315 -0.12 33.02 6.42
C ILE A 315 1.07 32.08 6.18
N CYS A 316 2.06 32.07 7.08
CA CYS A 316 3.21 31.16 6.98
C CYS A 316 2.78 29.69 7.00
N ARG A 317 1.85 29.37 7.90
CA ARG A 317 1.26 28.04 8.01
C ARG A 317 0.51 27.64 6.75
N TYR A 318 -0.28 28.55 6.17
CA TYR A 318 -1.02 28.32 4.93
C TYR A 318 -0.07 27.97 3.76
N PHE A 319 0.98 28.77 3.56
CA PHE A 319 1.97 28.51 2.51
C PHE A 319 2.79 27.23 2.79
N TYR A 320 3.20 27.01 4.04
CA TYR A 320 3.98 25.82 4.43
C TYR A 320 3.20 24.55 4.14
N ILE A 321 1.97 24.47 4.66
CA ILE A 321 1.16 23.25 4.58
C ILE A 321 0.82 22.95 3.12
N ARG A 322 0.44 23.98 2.33
CA ARG A 322 0.10 23.79 0.93
C ARG A 322 1.28 23.24 0.13
N ALA A 323 2.45 23.88 0.24
CA ALA A 323 3.65 23.44 -0.48
C ALA A 323 4.13 22.05 -0.02
N ALA A 324 4.22 21.82 1.30
CA ALA A 324 4.69 20.53 1.83
C ALA A 324 3.73 19.38 1.49
N ARG A 325 2.42 19.62 1.51
CA ARG A 325 1.38 18.64 1.17
C ARG A 325 1.44 18.26 -0.31
N ASP A 326 1.48 19.25 -1.20
CA ASP A 326 1.48 19.00 -2.64
C ASP A 326 2.74 18.22 -3.06
N ILE A 327 3.90 18.56 -2.49
CA ILE A 327 5.16 17.83 -2.74
C ILE A 327 5.11 16.41 -2.15
N LYS A 328 4.59 16.24 -0.93
CA LYS A 328 4.46 14.90 -0.34
C LYS A 328 3.53 13.99 -1.16
N ARG A 329 2.51 14.56 -1.81
CA ARG A 329 1.58 13.85 -2.71
C ARG A 329 2.17 13.54 -4.08
N MET A 330 3.26 14.19 -4.49
CA MET A 330 4.01 13.84 -5.70
C MET A 330 4.90 12.61 -5.48
N GLU A 331 5.16 12.21 -4.23
CA GLU A 331 6.00 11.05 -3.91
C GLU A 331 5.36 9.74 -4.38
N ALA A 332 5.65 9.36 -5.64
CA ALA A 332 5.12 8.18 -6.29
C ALA A 332 6.06 6.99 -6.11
N ARG A 333 5.95 6.30 -4.96
CA ARG A 333 6.68 5.03 -4.73
C ARG A 333 6.04 3.82 -5.42
N SER A 334 4.75 3.92 -5.76
CA SER A 334 3.97 2.81 -6.33
C SER A 334 4.55 2.27 -7.65
N PRO A 335 5.00 3.12 -8.62
CA PRO A 335 5.62 2.65 -9.86
C PRO A 335 6.88 1.80 -9.64
N VAL A 336 7.73 2.17 -8.67
CA VAL A 336 8.94 1.40 -8.32
C VAL A 336 8.57 -0.01 -7.85
N TYR A 337 7.57 -0.13 -6.98
CA TYR A 337 7.11 -1.43 -6.49
C TYR A 337 6.43 -2.27 -7.59
N SER A 338 5.61 -1.66 -8.44
CA SER A 338 4.97 -2.37 -9.56
C SER A 338 6.00 -2.87 -10.58
N HIS A 339 7.03 -2.06 -10.88
CA HIS A 339 8.12 -2.48 -11.78
C HIS A 339 8.92 -3.65 -11.23
N VAL A 340 9.27 -3.63 -9.94
CA VAL A 340 9.96 -4.75 -9.28
C VAL A 340 9.09 -6.02 -9.31
N ASN A 341 7.79 -5.90 -8.99
CA ASN A 341 6.87 -7.03 -9.04
C ASN A 341 6.76 -7.63 -10.46
N THR A 342 6.66 -6.77 -11.49
CA THR A 342 6.64 -7.19 -12.90
C THR A 342 7.94 -7.89 -13.31
N THR A 343 9.08 -7.37 -12.87
CA THR A 343 10.40 -7.95 -13.12
C THR A 343 10.54 -9.33 -12.46
N LEU A 344 10.07 -9.49 -11.22
CA LEU A 344 10.09 -10.77 -10.51
C LEU A 344 9.23 -11.83 -11.18
N CYS A 345 8.01 -11.47 -11.60
CA CYS A 345 7.12 -12.39 -12.32
C CYS A 345 7.65 -12.76 -13.71
N GLY A 346 8.34 -11.83 -14.39
CA GLY A 346 8.83 -11.99 -15.77
C GLY A 346 10.31 -12.36 -15.92
N LEU A 347 10.99 -12.73 -14.83
CA LEU A 347 12.45 -12.80 -14.79
C LEU A 347 13.06 -13.75 -15.83
N THR A 348 12.45 -14.91 -16.04
CA THR A 348 12.89 -15.89 -17.05
C THR A 348 12.78 -15.34 -18.46
N SER A 349 11.66 -14.66 -18.79
CA SER A 349 11.47 -14.00 -20.08
C SER A 349 12.48 -12.89 -20.31
N ILE A 350 12.71 -12.03 -19.30
CA ILE A 350 13.66 -10.90 -19.42
C ILE A 350 15.07 -11.42 -19.74
N ARG A 351 15.49 -12.51 -19.07
CA ARG A 351 16.79 -13.14 -19.32
C ARG A 351 16.86 -13.82 -20.68
N ALA A 352 15.80 -14.52 -21.09
CA ALA A 352 15.75 -15.19 -22.39
C ALA A 352 15.86 -14.20 -23.56
N PHE A 353 15.26 -13.00 -23.43
CA PHE A 353 15.31 -11.95 -24.46
C PHE A 353 16.50 -11.00 -24.35
N GLY A 354 17.41 -11.17 -23.37
CA GLY A 354 18.54 -10.25 -23.18
C GLY A 354 18.13 -8.81 -22.85
N ALA A 355 16.95 -8.62 -22.27
CA ALA A 355 16.35 -7.29 -22.03
C ALA A 355 16.72 -6.68 -20.68
N GLN A 356 17.76 -7.16 -20.00
CA GLN A 356 18.13 -6.74 -18.64
C GLN A 356 18.38 -5.23 -18.56
N HIS A 357 19.23 -4.70 -19.45
CA HIS A 357 19.57 -3.28 -19.46
C HIS A 357 18.38 -2.35 -19.71
N MET A 358 17.39 -2.80 -20.48
CA MET A 358 16.16 -2.04 -20.69
C MET A 358 15.37 -1.91 -19.38
N PHE A 359 15.20 -3.02 -18.66
CA PHE A 359 14.49 -3.04 -17.37
C PHE A 359 15.25 -2.31 -16.27
N GLU A 360 16.59 -2.40 -16.26
CA GLU A 360 17.47 -1.63 -15.37
C GLU A 360 17.30 -0.13 -15.61
N ARG A 361 17.37 0.33 -16.86
CA ARG A 361 17.18 1.74 -17.20
C ARG A 361 15.79 2.25 -16.83
N GLN A 362 14.75 1.45 -17.04
CA GLN A 362 13.39 1.81 -16.60
C GLN A 362 13.30 1.91 -15.07
N PHE A 363 13.93 1.00 -14.35
CA PHE A 363 14.00 1.05 -12.89
C PHE A 363 14.74 2.30 -12.40
N GLU A 364 15.87 2.64 -13.03
CA GLU A 364 16.63 3.85 -12.73
C GLU A 364 15.79 5.12 -12.92
N VAL A 365 15.01 5.20 -14.01
CA VAL A 365 14.10 6.34 -14.26
C VAL A 365 13.05 6.45 -13.15
N HIS A 366 12.33 5.36 -12.85
CA HIS A 366 11.34 5.36 -11.77
C HIS A 366 11.94 5.68 -10.40
N GLN A 367 13.15 5.18 -10.13
CA GLN A 367 13.87 5.47 -8.90
C GLN A 367 14.32 6.94 -8.84
N ASN A 368 14.78 7.52 -9.95
CA ASN A 368 15.23 8.90 -10.03
C ASN A 368 14.06 9.88 -9.88
N ASP A 369 12.90 9.59 -10.47
CA ASP A 369 11.68 10.40 -10.31
C ASP A 369 11.20 10.40 -8.85
N ASN A 370 11.18 9.23 -8.20
CA ASN A 370 10.84 9.14 -6.79
C ASN A 370 11.87 9.83 -5.89
N THR A 371 13.17 9.63 -6.14
CA THR A 371 14.25 10.20 -5.33
C THR A 371 14.34 11.72 -5.48
N SER A 372 14.19 12.24 -6.69
CA SER A 372 14.17 13.69 -6.95
C SER A 372 12.98 14.36 -6.25
N THR A 373 11.80 13.74 -6.28
CA THR A 373 10.62 14.23 -5.56
C THR A 373 10.81 14.20 -4.04
N PHE A 374 11.40 13.11 -3.52
CA PHE A 374 11.72 13.01 -2.09
C PHE A 374 12.78 14.03 -1.66
N PHE A 375 13.79 14.27 -2.49
CA PHE A 375 14.79 15.31 -2.25
C PHE A 375 14.16 16.70 -2.27
N LEU A 376 13.28 16.98 -3.23
CA LEU A 376 12.51 18.23 -3.30
C LEU A 376 11.66 18.45 -2.04
N PHE A 377 11.07 17.39 -1.48
CA PHE A 377 10.37 17.45 -0.20
C PHE A 377 11.29 17.88 0.95
N ILE A 378 12.48 17.28 1.04
CA ILE A 378 13.48 17.64 2.06
C ILE A 378 13.92 19.09 1.88
N CYS A 379 14.32 19.48 0.66
CA CYS A 379 14.77 20.85 0.36
C CYS A 379 13.69 21.89 0.66
N THR A 380 12.45 21.62 0.26
CA THR A 380 11.34 22.56 0.51
C THR A 380 11.00 22.64 1.99
N SER A 381 10.98 21.53 2.72
CA SER A 381 10.79 21.55 4.17
C SER A 381 11.92 22.30 4.89
N ARG A 382 13.16 22.19 4.43
CA ARG A 382 14.31 22.95 4.96
C ARG A 382 14.22 24.44 4.63
N ALA A 383 13.95 24.81 3.38
CA ALA A 383 13.81 26.20 2.93
C ALA A 383 12.66 26.90 3.67
N LEU A 384 11.50 26.25 3.76
CA LEU A 384 10.38 26.75 4.55
C LEU A 384 10.70 26.83 6.04
N GLY A 385 11.48 25.89 6.57
CA GLY A 385 12.03 25.94 7.92
C GLY A 385 12.87 27.20 8.16
N VAL A 386 13.77 27.54 7.22
CA VAL A 386 14.59 28.76 7.29
C VAL A 386 13.71 30.01 7.23
N ILE A 387 12.71 30.05 6.34
CA ILE A 387 11.78 31.18 6.25
C ILE A 387 11.04 31.36 7.58
N ALA A 388 10.51 30.28 8.16
CA ALA A 388 9.86 30.32 9.46
C ALA A 388 10.81 30.81 10.57
N ASP A 389 12.08 30.38 10.53
CA ASP A 389 13.11 30.79 11.49
C ASP A 389 13.41 32.30 11.36
N THR A 390 13.52 32.83 10.14
CA THR A 390 13.72 34.28 9.91
C THR A 390 12.54 35.12 10.41
N ILE A 391 11.32 34.64 10.22
CA ILE A 391 10.10 35.33 10.69
C ILE A 391 10.02 35.28 12.22
N CYS A 392 10.36 34.15 12.85
CA CYS A 392 10.45 34.04 14.30
C CYS A 392 11.49 35.01 14.88
N ILE A 393 12.67 35.10 14.26
CA ILE A 393 13.73 36.03 14.70
C ILE A 393 13.27 37.48 14.56
N ALA A 394 12.63 37.86 13.44
CA ALA A 394 12.09 39.20 13.26
C ALA A 394 11.02 39.54 14.31
N TYR A 395 10.12 38.59 14.60
CA TYR A 395 9.11 38.73 15.65
C TYR A 395 9.73 38.87 17.04
N LEU A 396 10.82 38.15 17.33
CA LEU A 396 11.58 38.30 18.57
C LEU A 396 12.27 39.62 18.71
N ILE A 397 12.87 40.15 17.65
CA ILE A 397 13.47 41.48 17.69
C ILE A 397 12.39 42.51 18.04
N ALA A 398 11.19 42.37 17.45
CA ALA A 398 10.05 43.23 17.76
C ALA A 398 9.55 43.05 19.21
N ILE A 399 9.44 41.82 19.70
CA ILE A 399 9.07 41.53 21.09
C ILE A 399 10.13 42.02 22.06
N ILE A 400 11.41 41.75 21.82
CA ILE A 400 12.51 42.19 22.68
C ILE A 400 12.55 43.72 22.71
N ALA A 401 12.35 44.40 21.58
CA ALA A 401 12.19 45.86 21.56
C ALA A 401 10.99 46.34 22.40
N TYR A 402 9.88 45.57 22.41
CA TYR A 402 8.71 45.84 23.24
C TYR A 402 8.89 45.45 24.73
N ILE A 403 9.69 44.44 25.04
CA ILE A 403 10.01 43.95 26.38
C ILE A 403 11.14 44.77 27.02
N MET A 404 12.05 45.38 26.25
CA MET A 404 12.99 46.37 26.78
C MET A 404 12.27 47.57 27.41
N THR A 405 10.97 47.77 27.12
CA THR A 405 10.06 48.67 27.83
C THR A 405 9.28 48.03 28.99
N ASN A 406 9.14 46.71 29.08
CA ASN A 406 8.48 46.00 30.17
C ASN A 406 9.15 44.63 30.40
N SER A 407 9.89 44.52 31.50
CA SER A 407 10.67 43.36 31.91
C SER A 407 9.80 42.12 32.13
N ASP A 408 9.74 41.24 31.12
CA ASP A 408 9.86 39.78 31.25
C ASP A 408 9.62 39.06 29.90
N ALA A 409 10.44 38.02 29.62
CA ALA A 409 10.25 36.90 28.68
C ALA A 409 11.30 36.75 27.55
N LEU A 410 12.35 35.95 27.81
CA LEU A 410 13.35 35.54 26.81
C LEU A 410 13.21 34.08 26.34
N SER A 411 12.21 33.32 26.79
CA SER A 411 12.14 31.86 26.56
C SER A 411 11.13 31.38 25.51
N LEU A 412 10.61 32.26 24.63
CA LEU A 412 9.52 31.90 23.71
C LEU A 412 9.99 31.44 22.30
N THR A 413 11.24 31.74 21.92
CA THR A 413 11.79 31.58 20.57
C THR A 413 11.79 30.16 20.03
N PHE A 414 12.33 29.22 20.81
CA PHE A 414 12.61 27.87 20.33
C PHE A 414 11.33 27.02 20.20
N LEU A 415 10.30 27.36 20.98
CA LEU A 415 9.08 26.57 21.08
C LEU A 415 8.11 26.84 19.92
N VAL A 416 8.02 28.08 19.44
CA VAL A 416 7.17 28.45 18.29
C VAL A 416 7.64 27.75 17.01
N GLN A 417 8.95 27.75 16.76
CA GLN A 417 9.57 27.05 15.63
C GLN A 417 9.22 25.56 15.62
N TRP A 418 9.36 24.91 16.77
CA TRP A 418 9.04 23.50 16.92
C TRP A 418 7.54 23.25 16.70
N SER A 419 6.64 24.09 17.24
CA SER A 419 5.19 23.94 17.07
C SER A 419 4.75 23.90 15.61
N ILE A 420 5.25 24.82 14.78
CA ILE A 420 4.90 24.89 13.36
C ILE A 420 5.39 23.64 12.61
N LYS A 421 6.64 23.26 12.82
CA LYS A 421 7.23 22.03 12.23
C LYS A 421 6.44 20.79 12.65
N LEU A 422 6.08 20.71 13.92
CA LEU A 422 5.33 19.59 14.48
C LEU A 422 3.93 19.52 13.88
N SER A 423 3.20 20.64 13.83
CA SER A 423 1.85 20.71 13.28
C SER A 423 1.82 20.26 11.83
N ALA A 424 2.75 20.75 11.01
CA ALA A 424 2.77 20.41 9.60
C ALA A 424 3.25 18.97 9.34
N THR A 425 4.13 18.44 10.19
CA THR A 425 4.52 17.03 10.17
C THR A 425 3.34 16.13 10.56
N THR A 426 2.58 16.49 11.61
CA THR A 426 1.35 15.78 12.00
C THR A 426 0.33 15.77 10.87
N GLU A 427 0.14 16.90 10.18
CA GLU A 427 -0.79 16.99 9.05
C GLU A 427 -0.32 16.14 7.86
N SER A 428 0.98 16.19 7.53
CA SER A 428 1.55 15.33 6.49
C SER A 428 1.36 13.84 6.78
N TYR A 429 1.42 13.42 8.05
CA TYR A 429 1.16 12.04 8.40
C TYR A 429 -0.35 11.70 8.42
N MET A 430 -1.22 12.66 8.75
CA MET A 430 -2.68 12.44 8.75
C MET A 430 -3.25 12.18 7.35
N ILE A 431 -2.56 12.61 6.27
CA ILE A 431 -2.88 12.20 4.89
C ILE A 431 -2.88 10.67 4.74
N SER A 432 -2.03 9.99 5.51
CA SER A 432 -1.97 8.52 5.50
C SER A 432 -3.24 7.91 6.10
N VAL A 433 -3.79 8.52 7.16
CA VAL A 433 -5.03 8.08 7.80
C VAL A 433 -6.25 8.38 6.93
N GLU A 434 -6.28 9.54 6.27
CA GLU A 434 -7.32 9.91 5.31
C GLU A 434 -7.45 8.85 4.20
N ARG A 435 -6.34 8.48 3.56
CA ARG A 435 -6.31 7.41 2.54
C ARG A 435 -6.81 6.07 3.09
N VAL A 436 -6.45 5.76 4.33
CA VAL A 436 -6.89 4.52 4.98
C VAL A 436 -8.41 4.52 5.17
N LEU A 437 -8.99 5.65 5.57
CA LEU A 437 -10.44 5.78 5.74
C LEU A 437 -11.17 5.67 4.39
N GLU A 438 -10.58 6.19 3.31
CA GLU A 438 -11.11 5.99 1.95
C GLU A 438 -11.22 4.51 1.59
N TYR A 439 -10.19 3.69 1.89
CA TYR A 439 -10.26 2.24 1.68
C TYR A 439 -11.34 1.56 2.51
N THR A 440 -11.63 2.07 3.71
CA THR A 440 -12.73 1.52 4.53
C THR A 440 -14.12 1.91 4.03
N ALA A 441 -14.23 2.97 3.23
CA ALA A 441 -15.48 3.44 2.63
C ALA A 441 -15.83 2.73 1.31
N ILE A 442 -14.99 1.81 0.84
CA ILE A 442 -15.27 1.01 -0.36
C ILE A 442 -16.53 0.18 -0.15
N LYS A 443 -17.42 0.20 -1.15
CA LYS A 443 -18.65 -0.59 -1.13
C LYS A 443 -18.31 -2.08 -1.07
N PRO A 444 -18.73 -2.80 0.00
CA PRO A 444 -18.49 -4.23 0.10
C PRO A 444 -19.38 -5.02 -0.87
N GLU A 445 -18.95 -6.23 -1.21
CA GLU A 445 -19.78 -7.26 -1.82
C GLU A 445 -21.00 -7.57 -0.93
N ALA A 446 -22.01 -8.22 -1.51
CA ALA A 446 -23.20 -8.66 -0.81
C ALA A 446 -22.86 -9.44 0.48
N GLU A 447 -23.71 -9.36 1.49
CA GLU A 447 -23.51 -10.06 2.77
C GLU A 447 -23.25 -11.56 2.57
N LEU A 448 -22.31 -12.12 3.34
CA LEU A 448 -21.92 -13.54 3.22
C LEU A 448 -23.06 -14.47 3.57
N GLU A 449 -23.96 -14.03 4.44
CA GLU A 449 -25.15 -14.75 4.82
C GLU A 449 -26.37 -14.00 4.33
N SER A 450 -27.32 -14.73 3.74
CA SER A 450 -28.65 -14.21 3.47
C SER A 450 -29.35 -13.89 4.80
N THR A 451 -30.34 -13.01 4.75
CA THR A 451 -31.25 -12.81 5.88
C THR A 451 -31.87 -14.16 6.31
N PRO A 452 -32.26 -14.32 7.59
CA PRO A 452 -32.79 -15.58 8.12
C PRO A 452 -33.97 -16.12 7.29
N ASP A 453 -34.77 -15.22 6.73
CA ASP A 453 -35.97 -15.53 5.93
C ASP A 453 -35.66 -16.09 4.53
N LEU A 454 -34.45 -15.85 4.01
CA LEU A 454 -34.00 -16.24 2.67
C LEU A 454 -32.92 -17.34 2.70
N LYS A 455 -32.65 -17.92 3.88
CA LYS A 455 -31.61 -18.95 4.03
C LYS A 455 -32.08 -20.27 3.43
N PRO A 456 -31.31 -20.91 2.53
CA PRO A 456 -31.71 -22.18 1.95
C PRO A 456 -31.78 -23.27 3.04
N PRO A 457 -32.61 -24.30 2.84
CA PRO A 457 -32.68 -25.44 3.76
C PRO A 457 -31.32 -26.14 3.87
N LYS A 458 -31.07 -26.81 5.00
CA LYS A 458 -29.77 -27.48 5.26
C LYS A 458 -29.40 -28.54 4.23
N ASP A 459 -30.40 -29.11 3.56
CA ASP A 459 -30.23 -30.16 2.56
C ASP A 459 -30.03 -29.60 1.14
N TRP A 460 -29.90 -28.28 0.99
CA TRP A 460 -29.66 -27.63 -0.30
C TRP A 460 -28.18 -27.74 -0.72
N PRO A 461 -27.87 -27.97 -2.01
CA PRO A 461 -28.79 -28.24 -3.12
C PRO A 461 -29.14 -29.74 -3.26
N GLN A 462 -30.44 -30.06 -3.41
CA GLN A 462 -30.91 -31.46 -3.55
C GLN A 462 -30.79 -32.01 -4.98
N MET A 463 -31.07 -31.20 -6.00
CA MET A 463 -31.18 -31.63 -7.39
C MET A 463 -30.08 -31.06 -8.32
N GLY A 464 -29.22 -30.16 -7.83
CA GLY A 464 -28.11 -29.59 -8.60
C GLY A 464 -28.49 -28.90 -9.92
N GLU A 465 -29.78 -28.65 -10.16
CA GLU A 465 -30.30 -28.10 -11.41
C GLU A 465 -30.00 -26.59 -11.50
N ILE A 466 -29.43 -26.16 -12.62
CA ILE A 466 -29.10 -24.75 -12.91
C ILE A 466 -29.95 -24.31 -14.10
N VAL A 467 -30.85 -23.36 -13.87
CA VAL A 467 -31.73 -22.79 -14.90
C VAL A 467 -31.42 -21.31 -15.06
N PHE A 468 -30.95 -20.91 -16.23
CA PHE A 468 -30.77 -19.52 -16.60
C PHE A 468 -32.10 -18.95 -17.11
N LYS A 469 -32.53 -17.79 -16.59
CA LYS A 469 -33.72 -17.06 -17.05
C LYS A 469 -33.30 -15.60 -17.25
N ASP A 470 -33.41 -15.11 -18.49
CA ASP A 470 -33.15 -13.73 -18.90
C ASP A 470 -31.83 -13.14 -18.32
N MET A 471 -30.69 -13.82 -18.58
CA MET A 471 -29.35 -13.37 -18.16
C MET A 471 -28.78 -12.26 -19.03
#